data_AF-A0A353BTS7-F1
#
_entry.id   AF-A0A353BTS7-F1
#
_cell.length_a   1.000
_cell.length_b   1.000
_cell.length_c   1.000
_cell.angle_alpha   90.00
_cell.angle_beta   90.00
_cell.angle_gamma   90.00
#
_symmetry.space_group_name_H-M   'P 1'
#
loop_
_entity.id
_entity.type
_entity.pdbx_description
1 polymer ?
#
loop_
_entity_poly.entity_id
_entity_poly.type
_entity_poly.pdbx_seq_one_letter_code
_entity_poly.pdbx_strand_id
1 'polypeptide(L)'
;PRYIFYEGPPTANGKPGIHHVLARTLKDTICRYKTMQGYQVHRKAGWDTHGLPVEIEVEKQLGISSKPEIEAYGIEAFNKKCR
;
A
#
# COMPACT_ATOMS: atom_id res chain seq x y z
N PRO A 1 6.46 7.82 -28.30
CA PRO A 1 6.66 6.46 -27.73
C PRO A 1 6.11 6.41 -26.30
N ARG A 2 5.70 5.24 -25.79
CA ARG A 2 5.20 5.10 -24.41
C ARG A 2 6.28 4.52 -23.49
N TYR A 3 6.39 5.06 -22.29
CA TYR A 3 7.16 4.46 -21.20
C TYR A 3 6.19 4.02 -20.11
N ILE A 4 6.13 2.71 -19.88
CA ILE A 4 5.20 2.12 -18.91
C ILE A 4 5.85 2.15 -17.53
N PHE A 5 5.20 2.83 -16.60
CA PHE A 5 5.62 2.95 -15.22
C PHE A 5 4.66 2.18 -14.31
N TYR A 6 5.20 1.35 -13.43
CA TYR A 6 4.45 0.69 -12.36
C TYR A 6 4.92 1.20 -11.01
N GLU A 7 3.97 1.64 -10.21
CA GLU A 7 4.18 2.01 -8.83
C GLU A 7 3.93 0.78 -7.97
N GLY A 8 4.96 0.30 -7.25
CA GLY A 8 4.77 -0.71 -6.22
C GLY A 8 3.86 -0.14 -5.13
N PRO A 9 2.64 -0.66 -4.96
CA PRO A 9 1.63 -0.04 -4.12
C PRO A 9 2.05 -0.12 -2.65
N PRO A 10 2.07 0.99 -1.90
CA PRO A 10 2.29 0.92 -0.46
C PRO A 10 1.09 0.25 0.22
N THR A 11 1.35 -0.46 1.31
CA THR A 11 0.29 -1.00 2.17
C THR A 11 -0.42 0.14 2.90
N ALA A 12 -1.75 0.12 2.92
CA ALA A 12 -2.59 1.14 3.56
C ALA A 12 -2.74 0.95 5.08
N ASN A 13 -1.65 0.66 5.81
CA ASN A 13 -1.69 0.32 7.23
C ASN A 13 -0.98 1.32 8.16
N GLY A 14 -0.37 2.38 7.62
CA GLY A 14 0.39 3.32 8.45
C GLY A 14 0.90 4.56 7.73
N LYS A 15 1.60 5.42 8.48
CA LYS A 15 2.22 6.64 7.94
C LYS A 15 3.50 6.29 7.16
N PRO A 16 3.81 7.02 6.07
CA PRO A 16 5.00 6.75 5.29
C PRO A 16 6.29 7.09 6.03
N GLY A 17 7.17 6.11 6.20
CA GLY A 17 8.56 6.31 6.64
C GLY A 17 9.51 6.83 5.54
N ILE A 18 10.74 7.19 5.92
CA ILE A 18 11.76 7.80 5.03
C ILE A 18 12.06 6.99 3.76
N HIS A 19 11.98 5.66 3.85
CA HIS A 19 12.18 4.77 2.70
C HIS A 19 11.12 4.98 1.61
N HIS A 20 9.88 5.35 1.97
CA HIS A 20 8.85 5.71 0.98
C HIS A 20 9.21 6.99 0.22
N VAL A 21 9.80 7.97 0.91
CA VAL A 21 10.25 9.23 0.30
C VAL A 21 11.37 8.93 -0.68
N LEU A 22 12.40 8.20 -0.26
CA LEU A 22 13.53 7.81 -1.11
C LEU A 22 13.05 7.09 -2.38
N ALA A 23 12.21 6.05 -2.23
CA ALA A 23 11.69 5.29 -3.36
C ALA A 23 10.85 6.16 -4.31
N ARG A 24 10.02 7.07 -3.77
CA ARG A 24 9.20 7.97 -4.60
C ARG A 24 10.04 9.01 -5.33
N THR A 25 11.08 9.55 -4.70
CA THR A 25 12.01 10.50 -5.35
C THR A 25 12.69 9.87 -6.57
N LEU A 26 13.20 8.64 -6.43
CA LEU A 26 13.83 7.92 -7.54
C LEU A 26 12.84 7.64 -8.68
N LYS A 27 11.66 7.10 -8.34
CA LYS A 27 10.60 6.79 -9.32
C LYS A 27 10.15 8.05 -10.08
N ASP A 28 9.93 9.16 -9.39
CA ASP A 28 9.51 10.43 -10.01
C ASP A 28 10.61 11.03 -10.89
N THR A 29 11.88 10.99 -10.44
CA THR A 29 13.03 11.48 -11.22
C THR A 29 13.12 10.80 -12.58
N ILE A 30 13.00 9.46 -12.61
CA ILE A 30 13.02 8.70 -13.86
C ILE A 30 11.81 9.02 -14.75
N CYS A 31 10.61 9.12 -14.17
CA CYS A 31 9.41 9.48 -14.91
C CYS A 31 9.53 10.87 -15.57
N ARG A 32 10.09 11.85 -14.86
CA ARG A 32 10.35 13.20 -15.39
C ARG A 32 11.38 13.16 -16.50
N TYR A 33 12.51 12.49 -16.29
CA TYR A 33 13.54 12.32 -17.30
C TYR A 33 12.97 11.72 -18.60
N LYS A 34 12.17 10.64 -18.50
CA LYS A 34 11.52 10.03 -19.67
C LYS A 34 10.52 10.96 -20.36
N THR A 35 9.79 11.76 -19.59
CA THR A 35 8.89 12.78 -20.15
C THR A 35 9.69 13.81 -20.97
N MET A 36 10.84 14.28 -20.45
CA MET A 36 11.72 15.23 -21.15
C MET A 36 12.33 14.64 -22.43
N GLN A 37 12.50 13.32 -22.51
CA GLN A 37 12.93 12.61 -23.72
C GLN A 37 11.80 12.38 -24.75
N GLY A 38 10.61 12.96 -24.55
CA GLY A 38 9.47 12.84 -25.48
C GLY A 38 8.63 11.58 -25.31
N TYR A 39 8.77 10.85 -24.20
CA TYR A 39 7.91 9.69 -23.91
C TYR A 39 6.63 10.13 -23.19
N GLN A 40 5.52 9.50 -23.55
CA GLN A 40 4.30 9.56 -22.75
C GLN A 40 4.45 8.62 -21.55
N VAL A 41 4.35 9.17 -20.34
CA VAL A 41 4.47 8.43 -19.08
C VAL A 41 3.16 8.54 -18.29
N HIS A 42 2.36 7.47 -18.27
CA HIS A 42 1.20 7.39 -17.40
C HIS A 42 1.64 7.02 -15.99
N ARG A 43 1.32 7.88 -15.01
CA ARG A 43 1.73 7.71 -13.61
C ARG A 43 0.51 7.31 -12.78
N LYS A 44 0.29 6.00 -12.65
CA LYS A 44 -0.79 5.42 -11.84
C LYS A 44 -0.21 4.85 -10.55
N ALA A 45 -0.79 5.25 -9.42
CA ALA A 45 -0.50 4.67 -8.12
C ALA A 45 -1.47 3.52 -7.80
N GLY A 46 -1.13 2.74 -6.78
CA GLY A 46 -2.01 1.72 -6.22
C GLY A 46 -1.95 1.71 -4.69
N TRP A 47 -2.79 0.86 -4.10
CA TRP A 47 -2.78 0.58 -2.67
C TRP A 47 -2.80 -0.94 -2.49
N ASP A 48 -1.93 -1.42 -1.60
CA ASP A 48 -2.01 -2.78 -1.12
C ASP A 48 -2.87 -2.78 0.15
N THR A 49 -4.01 -3.46 0.08
CA THR A 49 -5.14 -3.27 1.01
C THR A 49 -5.54 -4.55 1.74
N HIS A 50 -4.87 -5.67 1.46
CA HIS A 50 -5.22 -6.97 2.03
C HIS A 50 -4.03 -7.63 2.72
N GLY A 51 -4.33 -8.71 3.43
CA GLY A 51 -3.34 -9.60 4.03
C GLY A 51 -2.82 -9.13 5.38
N LEU A 52 -1.85 -9.90 5.88
CA LEU A 52 -1.33 -9.80 7.24
C LEU A 52 -0.93 -8.38 7.68
N PRO A 53 -0.28 -7.53 6.86
CA PRO A 53 0.10 -6.20 7.30
C PRO A 53 -1.09 -5.31 7.73
N VAL A 54 -2.27 -5.52 7.14
CA VAL A 54 -3.51 -4.81 7.49
C VAL A 54 -4.18 -5.51 8.67
N GLU A 55 -4.31 -6.84 8.60
CA GLU A 55 -4.98 -7.66 9.62
C GLU A 55 -4.30 -7.52 11.00
N ILE A 56 -2.97 -7.57 11.06
CA ILE A 56 -2.20 -7.44 12.31
C ILE A 56 -2.41 -6.07 12.96
N GLU A 57 -2.56 -5.00 12.17
CA GLU A 57 -2.77 -3.66 12.73
C GLU A 57 -4.19 -3.52 13.32
N VAL A 58 -5.17 -4.18 12.70
CA VAL A 58 -6.53 -4.30 13.26
C VAL A 58 -6.57 -5.19 14.50
N GLU A 59 -5.86 -6.32 14.49
CA GLU A 59 -5.72 -7.20 15.67
C GLU A 59 -5.17 -6.42 16.87
N LYS A 60 -4.10 -5.62 16.67
CA LYS A 60 -3.56 -4.74 17.72
C LYS A 60 -4.56 -3.70 18.22
N GLN A 61 -5.34 -3.08 17.32
CA GLN A 61 -6.37 -2.11 17.70
C GLN A 61 -7.50 -2.75 18.52
N LEU A 62 -7.83 -4.00 18.25
CA LEU A 62 -8.87 -4.77 18.94
C LEU A 62 -8.35 -5.52 20.16
N GLY A 63 -7.02 -5.56 20.39
CA GLY A 63 -6.41 -6.34 21.46
C GLY A 63 -6.51 -7.86 21.24
N ILE A 64 -6.67 -8.29 19.98
CA ILE A 64 -6.78 -9.70 19.61
C ILE A 64 -5.38 -10.30 19.46
N SER A 65 -5.18 -11.49 20.03
CA SER A 65 -3.88 -12.18 20.03
C SER A 65 -3.92 -13.59 19.42
N SER A 66 -5.12 -14.10 19.13
CA SER A 66 -5.30 -15.45 18.59
C SER A 66 -6.40 -15.53 17.52
N LYS A 67 -6.27 -16.51 16.61
CA LYS A 67 -7.27 -16.73 15.55
C LYS A 67 -8.68 -17.05 16.07
N PRO A 68 -8.86 -17.87 17.12
CA PRO A 68 -10.19 -18.12 17.69
C PRO A 68 -10.89 -16.85 18.20
N GLU A 69 -10.14 -15.85 18.69
CA GLU A 69 -10.70 -14.56 19.09
C GLU A 69 -11.23 -13.76 17.89
N ILE A 70 -10.60 -13.86 16.71
CA ILE A 70 -11.11 -13.26 15.47
C ILE A 70 -12.44 -13.91 15.09
N GLU A 71 -12.53 -15.23 15.16
CA GLU A 71 -13.76 -15.97 14.88
C GLU A 71 -14.88 -15.61 15.86
N ALA A 72 -14.55 -15.45 17.15
CA ALA A 72 -15.48 -15.02 18.19
C ALA A 72 -15.93 -13.55 18.02
N TYR A 73 -15.04 -12.65 17.56
CA TYR A 73 -15.38 -11.27 17.20
C TYR A 73 -16.28 -11.21 15.95
N GLY A 74 -16.17 -12.21 15.08
CA GLY A 74 -16.95 -12.36 13.86
C GLY A 74 -16.16 -11.92 12.63
N ILE A 75 -16.05 -12.82 11.65
CA ILE A 75 -15.27 -12.61 10.42
C ILE A 75 -15.76 -11.38 9.63
N GLU A 76 -17.07 -11.18 9.52
CA GLU A 76 -17.63 -10.02 8.83
C GLU A 76 -17.26 -8.70 9.53
N ALA A 77 -17.39 -8.66 10.86
CA ALA A 77 -17.05 -7.49 11.66
C ALA A 77 -15.54 -7.19 11.59
N PHE A 78 -14.69 -8.22 11.59
CA PHE A 78 -13.24 -8.08 11.42
C PHE A 78 -12.87 -7.53 10.05
N ASN A 79 -13.40 -8.14 8.97
CA ASN A 79 -13.14 -7.68 7.61
C ASN A 79 -13.63 -6.25 7.35
N LYS A 80 -14.75 -5.86 7.98
CA LYS A 80 -15.25 -4.48 7.91
C LYS A 80 -14.33 -3.49 8.63
N LYS A 81 -13.63 -3.93 9.67
CA LYS A 81 -12.65 -3.11 10.39
C LYS A 81 -11.32 -2.99 9.63
N CYS A 82 -10.96 -4.00 8.83
CA CYS A 82 -9.80 -3.98 7.93
C CYS A 82 -9.97 -3.09 6.69
N ARG A 83 -11.20 -2.72 6.33
CA ARG A 83 -11.50 -1.81 5.21
C ARG A 83 -11.59 -0.36 5.66
#